data_AF-A0AAV6W9C3-F1
#
_entry.id   AF-A0AAV6W9C3-F1
#
_cell.length_a   1.000
_cell.length_b   1.000
_cell.length_c   1.000
_cell.angle_alpha   90.00
_cell.angle_beta   90.00
_cell.angle_gamma   90.00
#
_symmetry.space_group_name_H-M   'P 1'
#
loop_
_entity.id
_entity.type
_entity.pdbx_description
1 polymer ?
#
loop_
_entity_poly.entity_id
_entity_poly.type
_entity_poly.pdbx_seq_one_letter_code
_entity_poly.pdbx_strand_id
1 'polypeptide(L)'
;MAALLACLLKHTLPYLNLAIVKASEATFSSSLSSTGDRINGLKNLYDNIDDLLVLPHVQHIISQEKLVDRLLDGYISLLDGCTSAKDLVSQTKQDLQELLSSLRRKDMNGTQCYLTSRRKSKKMIQKSLKDLRSFTSKQNVLSLEKDGETVALVCMLKEAESVTVTMIESLLSYVMGTKVQSRRSGWSLVSKLMHSKKLSNQSEDADLNEFKKVDSFLQLSQENEELMNHLKEMDSSIQILEEDLECLFRHLIKIRVFLLNSLNH
;
A
#
# COMPACT_ATOMS: atom_id res chain seq x y z
N MET A 1 11.43 -14.91 -35.53
CA MET A 1 12.24 -14.23 -34.50
C MET A 1 11.38 -13.31 -33.61
N ALA A 2 10.59 -12.38 -34.17
CA ALA A 2 9.73 -11.48 -33.39
C ALA A 2 8.69 -12.20 -32.48
N ALA A 3 8.03 -13.25 -32.97
CA ALA A 3 7.05 -14.01 -32.17
C ALA A 3 7.68 -14.76 -30.98
N LEU A 4 8.89 -15.31 -31.16
CA LEU A 4 9.65 -15.97 -30.09
C LEU A 4 10.13 -14.97 -29.04
N LEU A 5 10.60 -13.80 -29.48
CA LEU A 5 10.97 -12.69 -28.60
C LEU A 5 9.75 -12.20 -27.79
N ALA A 6 8.60 -12.03 -28.42
CA ALA A 6 7.37 -11.62 -27.75
C ALA A 6 6.90 -12.65 -26.71
N CYS A 7 7.02 -13.95 -27.02
CA CYS A 7 6.69 -15.03 -26.09
C CYS A 7 7.63 -15.06 -24.88
N LEU A 8 8.95 -14.96 -25.11
CA LEU A 8 9.95 -14.93 -24.04
C LEU A 8 9.80 -13.70 -23.15
N LEU A 9 9.48 -12.54 -23.74
CA LEU A 9 9.20 -11.32 -22.99
C LEU A 9 7.99 -11.49 -22.07
N LYS A 10 6.87 -12.03 -22.56
CA LYS A 10 5.68 -12.27 -21.74
C LYS A 10 5.93 -13.19 -20.54
N HIS A 11 6.80 -14.19 -20.68
CA HIS A 11 7.15 -15.08 -19.58
C HIS A 11 8.11 -14.46 -18.56
N THR A 12 9.01 -13.56 -18.97
CA THR A 12 10.09 -13.07 -18.11
C THR A 12 9.80 -11.71 -17.47
N LEU A 13 8.95 -10.89 -18.10
CA LEU A 13 8.62 -9.53 -17.65
C LEU A 13 7.93 -9.47 -16.27
N PRO A 14 7.00 -10.38 -15.89
CA PRO A 14 6.45 -10.40 -14.54
C PRO A 14 7.53 -10.58 -13.47
N TYR A 15 8.49 -11.48 -13.69
CA TYR A 15 9.57 -11.75 -12.74
C TYR A 15 10.54 -10.57 -12.61
N LEU A 16 10.84 -9.89 -13.72
CA LEU A 16 11.68 -8.70 -13.71
C LEU A 16 11.00 -7.56 -12.94
N ASN A 17 9.73 -7.28 -13.23
CA ASN A 17 8.98 -6.24 -12.52
C ASN A 17 8.81 -6.58 -11.04
N LEU A 18 8.60 -7.84 -10.69
CA LEU A 18 8.55 -8.29 -9.31
C LEU A 18 9.87 -8.02 -8.57
N ALA A 19 11.01 -8.30 -9.21
CA ALA A 19 12.32 -7.98 -8.66
C ALA A 19 12.52 -6.45 -8.48
N ILE A 20 12.06 -5.64 -9.44
CA ILE A 20 12.10 -4.18 -9.36
C ILE A 20 11.25 -3.66 -8.19
N VAL A 21 10.01 -4.14 -8.05
CA VAL A 21 9.13 -3.72 -6.96
C VAL A 21 9.71 -4.17 -5.61
N LYS A 22 10.27 -5.37 -5.50
CA LYS A 22 10.97 -5.84 -4.29
C LYS A 22 12.20 -4.98 -3.95
N ALA A 23 12.99 -4.58 -4.94
CA ALA A 23 14.11 -3.67 -4.72
C ALA A 23 13.64 -2.30 -4.18
N SER A 24 12.46 -1.83 -4.64
CA SER A 24 11.83 -0.62 -4.12
C SER A 24 11.25 -0.78 -2.70
N GLU A 25 10.90 -2.00 -2.29
CA GLU A 25 10.36 -2.32 -0.95
C GLU A 25 11.37 -2.09 0.18
N ALA A 26 12.67 -2.22 -0.13
CA ALA A 26 13.76 -1.93 0.81
C ALA A 26 13.89 -0.44 1.16
N THR A 27 13.21 0.45 0.42
CA THR A 27 13.20 1.89 0.65
C THR A 27 11.84 2.28 1.24
N PHE A 28 11.82 2.66 2.53
CA PHE A 28 10.60 3.17 3.14
C PHE A 28 10.16 4.44 2.42
N SER A 29 8.88 4.50 2.06
CA SER A 29 8.31 5.68 1.42
C SER A 29 8.42 6.88 2.38
N SER A 30 9.14 7.91 1.94
CA SER A 30 9.35 9.15 2.68
C SER A 30 8.34 10.23 2.34
N SER A 31 7.51 10.03 1.30
CA SER A 31 6.51 10.98 0.80
C SER A 31 5.29 10.28 0.17
N LEU A 32 4.17 10.99 0.05
CA LEU A 32 3.02 10.52 -0.74
C LEU A 32 3.42 10.24 -2.19
N SER A 33 4.24 11.11 -2.81
CA SER A 33 4.73 10.92 -4.18
C SER A 33 5.49 9.61 -4.36
N SER A 34 6.44 9.27 -3.47
CA SER A 34 7.17 8.00 -3.60
C SER A 34 6.30 6.77 -3.32
N THR A 35 5.17 6.95 -2.63
CA THR A 35 4.16 5.89 -2.48
C THR A 35 3.45 5.66 -3.81
N GLY A 36 3.10 6.71 -4.55
CA GLY A 36 2.54 6.62 -5.90
C GLY A 36 3.44 5.84 -6.86
N ASP A 37 4.75 6.16 -6.90
CA ASP A 37 5.73 5.46 -7.74
C ASP A 37 5.75 3.94 -7.49
N ARG A 38 5.65 3.54 -6.21
CA ARG A 38 5.60 2.11 -5.82
C ARG A 38 4.31 1.44 -6.28
N ILE A 39 3.18 2.13 -6.22
CA ILE A 39 1.90 1.61 -6.72
C ILE A 39 1.93 1.48 -8.24
N ASN A 40 2.53 2.44 -8.95
CA ASN A 40 2.73 2.33 -10.38
C ASN A 40 3.65 1.14 -10.75
N GLY A 41 4.67 0.86 -9.94
CA GLY A 41 5.47 -0.37 -10.06
C GLY A 41 4.63 -1.65 -9.92
N LEU A 42 3.72 -1.68 -8.93
CA LEU A 42 2.77 -2.79 -8.77
C LEU A 42 1.79 -2.91 -9.92
N LYS A 43 1.28 -1.79 -10.44
CA LYS A 43 0.44 -1.76 -11.63
C LYS A 43 1.15 -2.44 -12.81
N ASN A 44 2.38 -2.06 -13.11
CA ASN A 44 3.16 -2.67 -14.18
C ASN A 44 3.41 -4.17 -13.95
N LEU A 45 3.56 -4.61 -12.68
CA LEU A 45 3.64 -6.04 -12.35
C LEU A 45 2.32 -6.74 -12.68
N TYR A 46 1.20 -6.16 -12.25
CA TYR A 46 -0.13 -6.75 -12.45
C TYR A 46 -0.59 -6.72 -13.91
N ASP A 47 -0.24 -5.70 -14.69
CA ASP A 47 -0.45 -5.67 -16.14
C ASP A 47 0.25 -6.87 -16.82
N ASN A 48 1.48 -7.18 -16.41
CA ASN A 48 2.20 -8.34 -16.94
C ASN A 48 1.60 -9.67 -16.46
N ILE A 49 1.10 -9.72 -15.22
CA ILE A 49 0.40 -10.90 -14.70
C ILE A 49 -0.88 -11.13 -15.50
N ASP A 50 -1.66 -10.09 -15.76
CA ASP A 50 -2.85 -10.16 -16.62
C ASP A 50 -2.49 -10.74 -18.00
N ASP A 51 -1.43 -10.23 -18.64
CA ASP A 51 -0.95 -10.73 -19.93
C ASP A 51 -0.49 -12.20 -19.88
N LEU A 52 0.11 -12.63 -18.77
CA LEU A 52 0.56 -14.00 -18.56
C LEU A 52 -0.63 -14.95 -18.36
N LEU A 53 -1.63 -14.55 -17.58
CA LEU A 53 -2.82 -15.37 -17.25
C LEU A 53 -3.70 -15.64 -18.48
N VAL A 54 -3.64 -14.81 -19.52
CA VAL A 54 -4.36 -15.02 -20.79
C VAL A 54 -3.74 -16.17 -21.63
N LEU A 55 -2.53 -16.63 -21.33
CA LEU A 55 -1.88 -17.69 -22.10
C LEU A 55 -2.56 -19.07 -21.87
N PRO A 56 -2.90 -19.83 -22.93
CA PRO A 56 -3.62 -21.10 -22.80
C PRO A 56 -2.92 -22.15 -21.91
N HIS A 57 -1.59 -22.20 -21.96
CA HIS A 57 -0.79 -23.11 -21.13
C HIS A 57 -0.85 -22.75 -19.64
N VAL A 58 -0.88 -21.45 -19.33
CA VAL A 58 -1.03 -20.94 -17.96
C VAL A 58 -2.41 -21.25 -17.40
N GLN A 59 -3.44 -21.16 -18.24
CA GLN A 59 -4.82 -21.55 -17.86
C GLN A 59 -4.90 -23.03 -17.47
N HIS A 60 -4.27 -23.91 -18.25
CA HIS A 60 -4.20 -25.35 -17.95
C HIS A 60 -3.47 -25.65 -16.64
N ILE A 61 -2.44 -24.87 -16.29
CA ILE A 61 -1.73 -24.99 -15.01
C ILE A 61 -2.65 -24.61 -13.82
N ILE A 62 -3.52 -23.61 -14.01
CA ILE A 62 -4.35 -23.02 -12.94
C ILE A 62 -5.64 -23.81 -12.69
N SER A 63 -6.10 -24.70 -13.58
CA SER A 63 -7.36 -25.49 -13.45
C SER A 63 -7.45 -26.47 -12.26
N GLN A 64 -6.52 -26.46 -11.31
CA GLN A 64 -6.61 -27.32 -10.13
C GLN A 64 -7.33 -26.62 -8.97
N GLU A 65 -8.51 -27.13 -8.59
CA GLU A 65 -9.37 -26.56 -7.54
C GLU A 65 -8.61 -26.15 -6.27
N LYS A 66 -7.82 -27.05 -5.68
CA LYS A 66 -7.04 -26.78 -4.44
C LYS A 66 -6.01 -25.65 -4.58
N LEU A 67 -5.49 -25.42 -5.78
CA LEU A 67 -4.55 -24.32 -6.04
C LEU A 67 -5.32 -23.01 -6.15
N VAL A 68 -6.44 -23.03 -6.87
CA VAL A 68 -7.28 -21.86 -7.07
C VAL A 68 -7.88 -21.37 -5.76
N ASP A 69 -8.44 -22.24 -4.92
CA ASP A 69 -9.03 -21.86 -3.62
C ASP A 69 -8.03 -21.08 -2.76
N ARG A 70 -6.77 -21.54 -2.71
CA ARG A 70 -5.70 -20.88 -1.93
C ARG A 70 -5.22 -19.56 -2.52
N LEU A 71 -5.29 -19.40 -3.84
CA LEU A 71 -5.02 -18.11 -4.47
C LEU A 71 -6.19 -17.17 -4.21
N LEU A 72 -7.43 -17.65 -4.36
CA LEU A 72 -8.65 -16.87 -4.11
C LEU A 72 -8.70 -16.30 -2.69
N ASP A 73 -8.39 -17.10 -1.67
CA ASP A 73 -8.32 -16.61 -0.28
C ASP A 73 -7.32 -15.45 -0.13
N GLY A 74 -6.16 -15.56 -0.81
CA GLY A 74 -5.14 -14.51 -0.93
C GLY A 74 -5.68 -13.22 -1.52
N TYR A 75 -6.26 -13.32 -2.71
CA TYR A 75 -6.80 -12.18 -3.45
C TYR A 75 -8.03 -11.56 -2.78
N ILE A 76 -8.84 -12.33 -2.05
CA ILE A 76 -9.95 -11.80 -1.24
C ILE A 76 -9.39 -10.90 -0.13
N SER A 77 -8.43 -11.40 0.65
CA SER A 77 -7.82 -10.58 1.69
C SER A 77 -7.10 -9.36 1.12
N LEU A 78 -6.52 -9.47 -0.07
CA LEU A 78 -5.86 -8.35 -0.74
C LEU A 78 -6.86 -7.29 -1.19
N LEU A 79 -8.02 -7.70 -1.71
CA LEU A 79 -9.12 -6.81 -2.07
C LEU A 79 -9.71 -6.11 -0.85
N ASP A 80 -9.90 -6.81 0.27
CA ASP A 80 -10.37 -6.23 1.53
C ASP A 80 -9.39 -5.17 2.06
N GLY A 81 -8.10 -5.49 2.02
CA GLY A 81 -7.02 -4.58 2.39
C GLY A 81 -6.95 -3.35 1.48
N CYS A 82 -7.03 -3.56 0.17
CA CYS A 82 -7.01 -2.48 -0.83
C CYS A 82 -8.25 -1.58 -0.73
N THR A 83 -9.43 -2.16 -0.46
CA THR A 83 -10.67 -1.41 -0.21
C THR A 83 -10.54 -0.54 1.02
N SER A 84 -10.05 -1.11 2.12
CA SER A 84 -9.80 -0.35 3.36
C SER A 84 -8.82 0.81 3.12
N ALA A 85 -7.76 0.58 2.35
CA ALA A 85 -6.80 1.61 2.01
C ALA A 85 -7.43 2.73 1.18
N LYS A 86 -8.20 2.40 0.15
CA LYS A 86 -8.94 3.37 -0.66
C LYS A 86 -9.87 4.23 0.19
N ASP A 87 -10.73 3.59 0.99
CA ASP A 87 -11.70 4.31 1.81
C ASP A 87 -11.01 5.28 2.79
N LEU A 88 -9.89 4.85 3.38
CA LEU A 88 -9.10 5.67 4.29
C LEU A 88 -8.38 6.83 3.59
N VAL A 89 -7.85 6.61 2.39
CA VAL A 89 -7.22 7.67 1.58
C VAL A 89 -8.28 8.69 1.14
N SER A 90 -9.44 8.23 0.68
CA SER A 90 -10.57 9.09 0.30
C SER A 90 -11.09 9.92 1.47
N GLN A 91 -11.27 9.30 2.65
CA GLN A 91 -11.65 10.03 3.85
C GLN A 91 -10.59 11.07 4.24
N THR A 92 -9.31 10.71 4.13
CA THR A 92 -8.21 11.62 4.46
C THR A 92 -8.20 12.83 3.53
N LYS A 93 -8.47 12.65 2.25
CA LYS A 93 -8.61 13.74 1.28
C LYS A 93 -9.75 14.68 1.65
N GLN A 94 -10.92 14.13 1.94
CA GLN A 94 -12.09 14.91 2.36
C GLN A 94 -11.77 15.72 3.63
N ASP A 95 -11.16 15.09 4.63
CA ASP A 95 -10.73 15.75 5.87
C ASP A 95 -9.78 16.94 5.57
N LEU A 96 -8.82 16.76 4.65
CA LEU A 96 -7.87 17.81 4.26
C LEU A 96 -8.55 18.97 3.51
N GLN A 97 -9.50 18.67 2.62
CA GLN A 97 -10.26 19.68 1.89
C GLN A 97 -11.17 20.49 2.82
N GLU A 98 -11.81 19.83 3.78
CA GLU A 98 -12.60 20.49 4.82
C GLU A 98 -11.73 21.36 5.72
N LEU A 99 -10.54 20.88 6.10
CA LEU A 99 -9.57 21.66 6.86
C LEU A 99 -9.13 22.90 6.07
N LEU A 100 -8.73 22.73 4.80
CA LEU A 100 -8.37 23.83 3.90
C LEU A 100 -9.48 24.88 3.80
N SER A 101 -10.73 24.44 3.65
CA SER A 101 -11.89 25.32 3.59
C SER A 101 -12.10 26.08 4.91
N SER A 102 -11.91 25.40 6.04
CA SER A 102 -12.09 25.98 7.37
C SER A 102 -11.01 27.01 7.69
N LEU A 103 -9.75 26.71 7.37
CA LEU A 103 -8.63 27.65 7.51
C LEU A 103 -8.84 28.92 6.67
N ARG A 104 -9.32 28.80 5.42
CA ARG A 104 -9.66 29.97 4.58
C ARG A 104 -10.76 30.84 5.18
N ARG A 105 -11.74 30.21 5.84
CA ARG A 105 -12.86 30.89 6.51
C ARG A 105 -12.50 31.39 7.91
N LYS A 106 -11.32 31.04 8.45
CA LYS A 106 -10.92 31.25 9.84
C LYS A 106 -11.91 30.62 10.83
N ASP A 107 -12.43 29.45 10.47
CA ASP A 107 -13.35 28.67 11.28
C ASP A 107 -12.60 27.71 12.20
N MET A 108 -12.50 28.08 13.48
CA MET A 108 -11.84 27.29 14.53
C MET A 108 -12.46 25.90 14.74
N ASN A 109 -13.76 25.74 14.44
CA ASN A 109 -14.43 24.45 14.62
C ASN A 109 -13.92 23.40 13.62
N GLY A 110 -13.59 23.83 12.40
CA GLY A 110 -13.08 22.94 11.35
C GLY A 110 -11.74 22.29 11.69
N THR A 111 -10.82 23.03 12.33
CA THR A 111 -9.55 22.47 12.83
C THR A 111 -9.80 21.36 13.86
N GLN A 112 -10.77 21.55 14.77
CA GLN A 112 -11.11 20.55 15.76
C GLN A 112 -11.80 19.31 15.15
N CYS A 113 -12.65 19.51 14.14
CA CYS A 113 -13.26 18.44 13.35
C CYS A 113 -12.18 17.58 12.68
N TYR A 114 -11.22 18.20 11.99
CA TYR A 114 -10.08 17.51 11.39
C TYR A 114 -9.31 16.67 12.41
N LEU A 115 -8.90 17.26 13.54
CA LEU A 115 -8.15 16.53 14.58
C LEU A 115 -8.93 15.35 15.17
N THR A 116 -10.27 15.44 15.20
CA THR A 116 -11.15 14.36 15.66
C THR A 116 -11.26 13.26 14.62
N SER A 117 -11.51 13.61 13.35
CA SER A 117 -11.53 12.67 12.22
C SER A 117 -10.18 11.94 12.10
N ARG A 118 -9.08 12.70 12.15
CA ARG A 118 -7.70 12.20 12.15
C ARG A 118 -7.45 11.15 13.23
N ARG A 119 -7.92 11.38 14.46
CA ARG A 119 -7.82 10.40 15.57
C ARG A 119 -8.64 9.14 15.29
N LYS A 120 -9.83 9.26 14.70
CA LYS A 120 -10.65 8.11 14.28
C LYS A 120 -9.96 7.32 13.17
N SER A 121 -9.44 7.98 12.14
CA SER A 121 -8.70 7.37 11.04
C SER A 121 -7.47 6.61 11.51
N LYS A 122 -6.69 7.16 12.46
CA LYS A 122 -5.56 6.43 13.08
C LYS A 122 -6.01 5.10 13.74
N LYS A 123 -7.16 5.06 14.41
CA LYS A 123 -7.70 3.83 15.01
C LYS A 123 -8.17 2.83 13.94
N MET A 124 -8.83 3.32 12.88
CA MET A 124 -9.27 2.47 11.77
C MET A 124 -8.06 1.85 11.05
N ILE A 125 -7.01 2.65 10.78
CA ILE A 125 -5.76 2.17 10.21
C ILE A 125 -5.12 1.07 11.07
N GLN A 126 -5.04 1.27 12.39
CA GLN A 126 -4.47 0.26 13.29
C GLN A 126 -5.24 -1.07 13.22
N LYS A 127 -6.56 -1.00 13.10
CA LYS A 127 -7.41 -2.18 12.90
C LYS A 127 -7.10 -2.86 11.56
N SER A 128 -7.13 -2.12 10.45
CA SER A 128 -6.82 -2.65 9.11
C SER A 128 -5.44 -3.29 9.03
N LEU A 129 -4.41 -2.69 9.66
CA LEU A 129 -3.07 -3.27 9.75
C LEU A 129 -3.05 -4.58 10.54
N LYS A 130 -3.84 -4.69 11.61
CA LYS A 130 -3.95 -5.92 12.39
C LYS A 130 -4.61 -7.03 11.56
N ASP A 131 -5.67 -6.69 10.84
CA ASP A 131 -6.42 -7.63 10.02
C ASP A 131 -5.54 -8.16 8.86
N LEU A 132 -4.82 -7.28 8.16
CA LEU A 132 -3.82 -7.63 7.13
C LEU A 132 -2.75 -8.60 7.64
N ARG A 133 -2.14 -8.31 8.79
CA ARG A 133 -1.09 -9.18 9.36
C ARG A 133 -1.60 -10.54 9.79
N SER A 134 -2.83 -10.58 10.30
CA SER A 134 -3.46 -11.84 10.71
C SER A 134 -3.58 -12.80 9.52
N PHE A 135 -3.81 -12.25 8.32
CA PHE A 135 -3.88 -13.01 7.09
C PHE A 135 -2.50 -13.54 6.65
N THR A 136 -1.47 -12.70 6.61
CA THR A 136 -0.10 -13.09 6.21
C THR A 136 0.47 -14.22 7.09
N SER A 137 0.14 -14.22 8.38
CA SER A 137 0.63 -15.25 9.33
C SER A 137 0.09 -16.66 9.08
N LYS A 138 -1.06 -16.78 8.39
CA LYS A 138 -1.72 -18.07 8.11
C LYS A 138 -1.17 -18.76 6.86
N GLN A 139 -0.30 -18.10 6.11
CA GLN A 139 0.10 -18.52 4.76
C GLN A 139 1.37 -19.40 4.72
N ASN A 140 1.70 -20.09 5.82
CA ASN A 140 2.93 -20.86 5.93
C ASN A 140 2.83 -22.28 5.34
N VAL A 141 3.75 -22.53 4.39
CA VAL A 141 4.30 -23.78 3.86
C VAL A 141 3.41 -24.59 2.91
N LEU A 142 3.76 -24.50 1.62
CA LEU A 142 3.40 -25.48 0.60
C LEU A 142 4.44 -26.61 0.58
N SER A 143 4.00 -27.84 0.78
CA SER A 143 4.59 -29.01 0.10
C SER A 143 3.82 -29.17 -1.22
N LEU A 144 4.36 -28.59 -2.29
CA LEU A 144 3.81 -28.76 -3.63
C LEU A 144 4.63 -29.81 -4.38
N GLU A 145 4.16 -31.06 -4.39
CA GLU A 145 4.69 -32.10 -5.27
C GLU A 145 4.18 -31.83 -6.70
N LYS A 146 4.83 -30.94 -7.44
CA LYS A 146 4.44 -30.60 -8.83
C LYS A 146 5.64 -30.28 -9.72
N ASP A 147 5.35 -30.16 -11.02
CA ASP A 147 6.28 -29.68 -12.05
C ASP A 147 6.80 -28.26 -11.74
N GLY A 148 8.00 -27.94 -12.23
CA GLY A 148 8.70 -26.69 -11.93
C GLY A 148 8.01 -25.42 -12.43
N GLU A 149 7.24 -25.50 -13.52
CA GLU A 149 6.52 -24.35 -14.11
C GLU A 149 5.28 -23.98 -13.28
N THR A 150 4.51 -24.98 -12.83
CA THR A 150 3.40 -24.74 -11.90
C THR A 150 3.88 -24.12 -10.60
N VAL A 151 4.99 -24.62 -10.05
CA VAL A 151 5.59 -24.08 -8.83
C VAL A 151 6.02 -22.63 -9.05
N ALA A 152 6.69 -22.32 -10.16
CA ALA A 152 7.16 -20.97 -10.47
C ALA A 152 6.01 -19.95 -10.59
N LEU A 153 4.93 -20.30 -11.29
CA LEU A 153 3.75 -19.45 -11.43
C LEU A 153 3.06 -19.17 -10.10
N VAL A 154 2.86 -20.20 -9.26
CA VAL A 154 2.26 -20.06 -7.94
C VAL A 154 3.14 -19.20 -7.03
N CYS A 155 4.46 -19.43 -7.04
CA CYS A 155 5.41 -18.61 -6.31
C CYS A 155 5.34 -17.15 -6.76
N MET A 156 5.31 -16.88 -8.06
CA MET A 156 5.20 -15.51 -8.58
C MET A 156 3.92 -14.81 -8.13
N LEU A 157 2.76 -15.48 -8.22
CA LEU A 157 1.49 -14.91 -7.77
C LEU A 157 1.47 -14.66 -6.26
N LYS A 158 2.05 -15.56 -5.46
CA LYS A 158 2.17 -15.40 -4.01
C LYS A 158 3.15 -14.30 -3.61
N GLU A 159 4.22 -14.13 -4.37
CA GLU A 159 5.15 -13.04 -4.17
C GLU A 159 4.51 -11.70 -4.55
N ALA A 160 3.77 -11.62 -5.66
CA ALA A 160 3.00 -10.44 -6.03
C ALA A 160 1.96 -10.07 -4.95
N GLU A 161 1.27 -11.07 -4.42
CA GLU A 161 0.35 -10.90 -3.28
C GLU A 161 1.09 -10.32 -2.06
N SER A 162 2.21 -10.93 -1.67
CA SER A 162 3.01 -10.49 -0.51
C SER A 162 3.51 -9.05 -0.66
N VAL A 163 4.05 -8.69 -1.82
CA VAL A 163 4.58 -7.35 -2.07
C VAL A 163 3.44 -6.31 -2.04
N THR A 164 2.27 -6.67 -2.54
CA THR A 164 1.08 -5.80 -2.50
C THR A 164 0.58 -5.61 -1.07
N VAL A 165 0.55 -6.66 -0.25
CA VAL A 165 0.26 -6.55 1.19
C VAL A 165 1.23 -5.58 1.87
N THR A 166 2.55 -5.75 1.68
CA THR A 166 3.54 -4.85 2.30
C THR A 166 3.36 -3.41 1.83
N MET A 167 3.00 -3.19 0.56
CA MET A 167 2.73 -1.86 0.04
C MET A 167 1.52 -1.23 0.75
N ILE A 168 0.40 -1.95 0.85
CA ILE A 168 -0.80 -1.47 1.56
C ILE A 168 -0.47 -1.18 3.03
N GLU A 169 0.27 -2.06 3.71
CA GLU A 169 0.71 -1.82 5.09
C GLU A 169 1.58 -0.56 5.20
N SER A 170 2.49 -0.36 4.26
CA SER A 170 3.38 0.81 4.21
C SER A 170 2.58 2.09 4.02
N LEU A 171 1.64 2.10 3.07
CA LEU A 171 0.77 3.24 2.79
C LEU A 171 -0.08 3.59 4.02
N LEU A 172 -0.77 2.61 4.59
CA LEU A 172 -1.59 2.81 5.79
C LEU A 172 -0.76 3.36 6.96
N SER A 173 0.44 2.80 7.17
CA SER A 173 1.35 3.27 8.22
C SER A 173 1.85 4.70 7.96
N TYR A 174 2.08 5.05 6.69
CA TYR A 174 2.45 6.39 6.26
C TYR A 174 1.32 7.38 6.53
N VAL A 175 0.09 7.07 6.11
CA VAL A 175 -1.11 7.88 6.36
C VAL A 175 -1.38 8.02 7.85
N MET A 176 -1.12 7.00 8.69
CA MET A 176 -1.23 7.10 10.15
C MET A 176 -0.21 8.08 10.76
N GLY A 177 0.84 8.42 10.01
CA GLY A 177 1.94 9.27 10.44
C GLY A 177 2.94 8.55 11.32
N THR A 178 2.88 7.22 11.46
CA THR A 178 3.94 6.47 12.16
C THR A 178 5.15 6.32 11.26
N LYS A 179 6.36 6.48 11.81
CA LYS A 179 7.53 5.89 11.13
C LYS A 179 7.25 4.40 11.08
N VAL A 180 7.30 3.79 9.90
CA VAL A 180 7.34 2.33 9.81
C VAL A 180 8.62 1.94 10.54
N GLN A 181 8.46 1.45 11.78
CA GLN A 181 9.59 0.96 12.55
C GLN A 181 10.12 -0.21 11.73
N SER A 182 11.34 -0.08 11.19
CA SER A 182 12.03 -1.20 10.57
C SER A 182 11.83 -2.41 11.48
N ARG A 183 11.49 -3.59 10.95
CA ARG A 183 11.59 -4.84 11.68
C ARG A 183 13.07 -5.10 12.02
N ARG A 184 13.66 -4.27 12.88
CA ARG A 184 14.87 -4.58 13.64
C ARG A 184 14.36 -5.17 14.94
N SER A 185 14.31 -6.49 14.94
CA SER A 185 14.58 -7.38 16.07
C SER A 185 14.54 -6.72 17.47
N GLY A 186 13.49 -7.03 18.23
CA GLY A 186 13.61 -7.47 19.63
C GLY A 186 13.98 -6.50 20.76
N TRP A 187 14.72 -5.41 20.56
CA TRP A 187 15.43 -4.77 21.70
C TRP A 187 15.22 -3.26 21.95
N SER A 188 14.33 -2.57 21.25
CA SER A 188 14.24 -1.09 21.41
C SER A 188 13.38 -0.55 22.57
N LEU A 189 12.99 -1.37 23.56
CA LEU A 189 12.14 -0.92 24.69
C LEU A 189 12.89 -0.48 25.95
N VAL A 190 14.22 -0.31 25.94
CA VAL A 190 14.98 0.13 27.13
C VAL A 190 15.86 1.36 26.88
N SER A 191 15.31 2.40 26.23
CA SER A 191 16.06 3.66 26.04
C SER A 191 15.26 4.93 26.29
N LYS A 192 14.13 4.86 27.00
CA LYS A 192 13.36 6.06 27.40
C LYS A 192 13.36 6.28 28.90
N LEU A 193 14.54 6.23 29.48
CA LEU A 193 14.79 6.87 30.76
C LEU A 193 16.20 7.47 30.75
N MET A 194 16.23 8.78 30.92
CA MET A 194 17.38 9.67 31.12
C MET A 194 17.71 10.64 29.98
N HIS A 195 17.74 11.92 30.41
CA HIS A 195 18.16 13.16 29.75
C HIS A 195 17.17 13.78 28.76
N SER A 196 16.91 15.07 28.74
CA SER A 196 17.01 16.19 29.68
C SER A 196 16.40 17.35 28.90
N LYS A 197 15.59 18.17 29.58
CA LYS A 197 15.17 19.51 29.19
C LYS A 197 16.20 20.20 28.26
N LYS A 198 15.89 20.31 26.96
CA LYS A 198 16.63 21.18 26.04
C LYS A 198 15.64 21.88 25.09
N LEU A 199 15.51 23.18 25.31
CA LEU A 199 15.09 24.14 24.31
C LEU A 199 16.10 24.07 23.14
N SER A 200 15.65 23.67 21.95
CA SER A 200 16.28 24.09 20.70
C SER A 200 15.27 24.03 19.56
N ASN A 201 14.83 25.22 19.15
CA ASN A 201 14.35 25.47 17.81
C ASN A 201 15.38 24.98 16.77
N GLN A 202 14.88 24.52 15.63
CA GLN A 202 15.60 24.25 14.37
C GLN A 202 16.50 23.01 14.33
N SER A 203 15.90 21.83 14.14
CA SER A 203 16.47 20.74 13.28
C SER A 203 15.59 19.48 13.14
N GLU A 204 14.31 19.47 13.54
CA GLU A 204 13.45 18.26 13.46
C GLU A 204 12.47 18.25 12.27
N ASP A 205 12.41 19.31 11.46
CA ASP A 205 11.43 19.41 10.36
C ASP A 205 11.74 18.53 9.14
N ALA A 206 13.00 18.09 8.97
CA ALA A 206 13.44 17.37 7.76
C ALA A 206 13.01 15.89 7.69
N ASP A 207 12.40 15.33 8.75
CA ASP A 207 12.12 13.88 8.87
C ASP A 207 10.69 13.59 9.36
N LEU A 208 9.80 14.59 9.32
CA LEU A 208 8.38 14.39 9.59
C LEU A 208 7.66 14.07 8.28
N ASN A 209 6.89 12.97 8.27
CA ASN A 209 5.97 12.72 7.16
C ASN A 209 4.93 13.84 7.06
N GLU A 210 4.35 14.01 5.86
CA GLU A 210 3.46 15.12 5.54
C GLU A 210 2.27 15.23 6.52
N PHE A 211 1.70 14.11 6.96
CA PHE A 211 0.59 14.09 7.92
C PHE A 211 0.99 14.53 9.33
N LYS A 212 2.19 14.15 9.78
CA LYS A 212 2.74 14.63 11.05
C LYS A 212 3.02 16.12 11.00
N LYS A 213 3.49 16.63 9.86
CA LYS A 213 3.72 18.07 9.68
C LYS A 213 2.41 18.85 9.87
N VAL A 214 1.30 18.39 9.28
CA VAL A 214 -0.03 18.98 9.51
C VAL A 214 -0.43 18.89 10.99
N ASP A 215 -0.32 17.72 11.61
CA ASP A 215 -0.64 17.54 13.04
C ASP A 215 0.14 18.54 13.93
N SER A 216 1.43 18.77 13.63
CA SER A 216 2.28 19.72 14.36
C SER A 216 1.86 21.18 14.15
N PHE A 217 1.59 21.61 12.90
CA PHE A 217 1.12 22.97 12.63
C PHE A 217 -0.15 23.31 13.41
N LEU A 218 -1.11 22.38 13.43
CA LEU A 218 -2.38 22.56 14.13
C LEU A 218 -2.20 22.58 15.66
N GLN A 219 -1.28 21.78 16.20
CA GLN A 219 -0.98 21.79 17.64
C GLN A 219 -0.31 23.08 18.11
N LEU A 220 0.53 23.70 17.25
CA LEU A 220 1.17 24.98 17.53
C LEU A 220 0.27 26.18 17.22
N SER A 221 -0.97 25.94 16.75
CA SER A 221 -1.88 26.97 16.24
C SER A 221 -1.24 27.86 15.17
N GLN A 222 -0.31 27.29 14.38
CA GLN A 222 0.34 27.95 13.27
C GLN A 222 -0.54 27.80 12.02
N GLU A 223 -1.61 28.59 11.97
CA GLU A 223 -2.46 28.72 10.78
C GLU A 223 -1.85 29.78 9.86
N ASN A 224 -0.85 29.38 9.07
CA ASN A 224 -0.12 30.27 8.18
C ASN A 224 -0.20 29.81 6.71
N GLU A 225 0.38 30.63 5.84
CA GLU A 225 0.45 30.34 4.40
C GLU A 225 1.20 29.04 4.09
N GLU A 226 2.18 28.66 4.93
CA GLU A 226 2.93 27.41 4.78
C GLU A 226 2.03 26.18 4.95
N LEU A 227 1.23 26.13 6.02
CA LEU A 227 0.26 25.04 6.23
C LEU A 227 -0.72 24.95 5.05
N MET A 228 -1.21 26.09 4.55
CA MET A 228 -2.14 26.13 3.43
C MET A 228 -1.54 25.59 2.13
N ASN A 229 -0.27 25.88 1.85
CA ASN A 229 0.42 25.38 0.67
C ASN A 229 0.71 23.87 0.81
N HIS A 230 1.19 23.45 1.98
CA HIS A 230 1.42 22.04 2.31
C HIS A 230 0.15 21.19 2.11
N LEU A 231 -1.00 21.66 2.59
CA LEU A 231 -2.27 20.97 2.43
C LEU A 231 -2.72 20.85 0.96
N LYS A 232 -2.44 21.85 0.10
CA LYS A 232 -2.76 21.79 -1.34
C LYS A 232 -1.88 20.79 -2.09
N GLU A 233 -0.60 20.73 -1.74
CA GLU A 233 0.35 19.76 -2.29
C GLU A 233 -0.04 18.33 -1.89
N MET A 234 -0.44 18.14 -0.63
CA MET A 234 -0.99 16.87 -0.16
C MET A 234 -2.28 16.49 -0.90
N ASP A 235 -3.23 17.40 -1.08
CA ASP A 235 -4.49 17.13 -1.80
C ASP A 235 -4.22 16.65 -3.24
N SER A 236 -3.29 17.30 -3.94
CA SER A 236 -2.88 16.90 -5.29
C SER A 236 -2.21 15.52 -5.31
N SER A 237 -1.33 15.25 -4.34
CA SER A 237 -0.64 13.97 -4.22
C SER A 237 -1.60 12.83 -3.85
N ILE A 238 -2.61 13.11 -3.02
CA ILE A 238 -3.63 12.15 -2.62
C ILE A 238 -4.58 11.85 -3.78
N GLN A 239 -4.93 12.82 -4.62
CA GLN A 239 -5.70 12.56 -5.85
C GLN A 239 -5.01 11.51 -6.74
N ILE A 240 -3.71 11.67 -6.99
CA ILE A 240 -2.94 10.71 -7.79
C ILE A 240 -2.94 9.34 -7.11
N LEU A 241 -2.72 9.31 -5.79
CA LEU A 241 -2.75 8.08 -5.00
C LEU A 241 -4.10 7.35 -5.04
N GLU A 242 -5.23 8.07 -5.03
CA GLU A 242 -6.57 7.49 -5.18
C GLU A 242 -6.73 6.81 -6.54
N GLU A 243 -6.28 7.46 -7.62
CA GLU A 243 -6.33 6.92 -8.98
C GLU A 243 -5.48 5.66 -9.13
N ASP A 244 -4.27 5.69 -8.57
CA ASP A 244 -3.34 4.56 -8.59
C ASP A 244 -3.90 3.36 -7.80
N LEU A 245 -4.49 3.60 -6.63
CA LEU A 245 -5.15 2.54 -5.84
C LEU A 245 -6.39 1.98 -6.52
N GLU A 246 -7.18 2.81 -7.20
CA GLU A 246 -8.32 2.38 -8.00
C GLU A 246 -7.86 1.50 -9.17
N CYS A 247 -6.75 1.85 -9.81
CA CYS A 247 -6.15 1.05 -10.87
C CYS A 247 -5.70 -0.32 -10.35
N LEU A 248 -4.96 -0.34 -9.23
CA LEU A 248 -4.53 -1.59 -8.58
C LEU A 248 -5.73 -2.47 -8.21
N PHE A 249 -6.76 -1.88 -7.59
CA PHE A 249 -7.98 -2.59 -7.20
C PHE A 249 -8.66 -3.30 -8.37
N ARG A 250 -8.71 -2.65 -9.55
CA ARG A 250 -9.26 -3.25 -10.77
C ARG A 250 -8.46 -4.46 -11.24
N HIS A 251 -7.13 -4.42 -11.16
CA HIS A 251 -6.28 -5.56 -11.48
C HIS A 251 -6.53 -6.75 -10.55
N LEU A 252 -6.64 -6.48 -9.24
CA LEU A 252 -6.96 -7.51 -8.26
C LEU A 252 -8.32 -8.18 -8.53
N ILE A 253 -9.33 -7.40 -8.94
CA ILE A 253 -10.63 -7.93 -9.37
C ILE A 253 -10.47 -8.83 -10.59
N LYS A 254 -9.76 -8.37 -11.63
CA LYS A 254 -9.54 -9.16 -12.86
C LYS A 254 -8.92 -10.52 -12.54
N ILE A 255 -7.88 -10.56 -11.70
CA ILE A 255 -7.22 -11.81 -11.32
C ILE A 255 -8.16 -12.71 -10.53
N ARG A 256 -8.93 -12.17 -9.57
CA ARG A 256 -9.93 -12.95 -8.85
C ARG A 256 -10.99 -13.54 -9.79
N VAL A 257 -11.48 -12.75 -10.75
CA VAL A 257 -12.45 -13.23 -11.76
C VAL A 257 -11.82 -14.33 -12.62
N PHE A 258 -10.58 -14.14 -13.05
CA PHE A 258 -9.84 -15.16 -13.79
C PHE A 258 -9.74 -16.47 -13.01
N LEU A 259 -9.33 -16.41 -11.74
CA LEU A 259 -9.25 -17.57 -10.84
C LEU A 259 -10.61 -18.26 -10.69
N LEU A 260 -11.68 -17.50 -10.43
CA LEU A 260 -13.03 -18.07 -10.35
C LEU A 260 -13.48 -18.75 -11.65
N ASN A 261 -13.15 -18.16 -12.81
CA ASN A 261 -13.50 -18.76 -14.10
C ASN A 261 -12.73 -20.06 -14.35
N SER A 262 -11.51 -20.20 -13.85
CA SER A 262 -10.71 -21.43 -13.97
C SER A 262 -11.26 -22.62 -13.17
N LEU A 263 -12.16 -22.39 -12.21
CA LEU A 263 -12.89 -23.46 -11.50
C LEU A 263 -14.12 -23.97 -12.26
N ASN A 264 -14.64 -23.18 -13.20
CA ASN A 264 -15.87 -23.47 -13.92
C ASN A 264 -15.64 -24.20 -15.26
N HIS A 265 -14.38 -24.48 -15.60
CA HIS A 265 -13.93 -25.15 -16.83
C HIS A 265 -13.24 -26.46 -16.50
#